data_AF-A0ABD1A4A0-F1
#
_entry.id   AF-A0ABD1A4A0-F1
#
_cell.length_a   1.000
_cell.length_b   1.000
_cell.length_c   1.000
_cell.angle_alpha   90.00
_cell.angle_beta   90.00
_cell.angle_gamma   90.00
#
_symmetry.space_group_name_H-M   'P 1'
#
loop_
_entity.id
_entity.type
_entity.pdbx_description
1 polymer ?
#
loop_
_entity_poly.entity_id
_entity_poly.type
_entity_poly.pdbx_seq_one_letter_code
_entity_poly.pdbx_strand_id
1 'polypeptide(L)'
;MLNQNGMKKTLLEKKPDSIMHDDWEELQEKAGSTICTCLGDEVVHQVIDLVNSKEIWDKLEKMYMSKSPFSKLYVKQRLYLFKMSEGSNLIQHVNQFNQITADLGRVGVTVEDKK
;
A
#
# COMPACT_ATOMS: atom_id res chain seq x y z
N MET A 1 -2.52 10.87 -3.50
CA MET A 1 -1.06 10.87 -3.39
C MET A 1 -0.43 10.77 -4.78
N LEU A 2 0.07 9.62 -5.27
CA LEU A 2 0.62 9.54 -6.64
C LEU A 2 -0.42 9.86 -7.74
N ASN A 3 -1.68 9.45 -7.53
CA ASN A 3 -2.79 9.75 -8.42
C ASN A 3 -3.25 11.23 -8.38
N GLN A 4 -2.98 11.94 -7.28
CA GLN A 4 -3.27 13.38 -7.15
C GLN A 4 -2.17 14.24 -7.79
N ASN A 5 -0.95 13.72 -7.87
CA ASN A 5 0.18 14.42 -8.48
C ASN A 5 0.49 13.96 -9.91
N GLY A 6 -0.40 13.16 -10.53
CA GLY A 6 -0.23 12.69 -11.92
C GLY A 6 0.92 11.70 -12.14
N MET A 7 1.49 11.14 -11.07
CA MET A 7 2.70 10.30 -11.12
C MET A 7 2.41 8.80 -11.20
N LYS A 8 1.15 8.38 -11.33
CA LYS A 8 0.78 6.94 -11.38
C LYS A 8 1.59 6.15 -12.43
N LYS A 9 1.95 6.81 -13.54
CA LYS A 9 2.72 6.23 -14.63
C LYS A 9 4.11 5.76 -14.21
N THR A 10 4.71 6.27 -13.14
CA THR A 10 6.03 5.83 -12.65
C THR A 10 6.04 4.43 -12.07
N LEU A 11 4.87 3.88 -11.73
CA LEU A 11 4.74 2.51 -11.24
C LEU A 11 4.62 1.47 -12.37
N LEU A 12 4.71 1.91 -13.64
CA LEU A 12 4.74 1.02 -14.79
C LEU A 12 6.10 0.31 -14.90
N GLU A 13 6.10 -0.93 -15.36
CA GLU A 13 7.34 -1.72 -15.54
C GLU A 13 8.27 -1.12 -16.61
N LYS A 14 7.73 -0.34 -17.55
CA LYS A 14 8.48 0.26 -18.64
C LYS A 14 8.16 1.73 -18.78
N LYS A 15 9.19 2.51 -19.11
CA LYS A 15 9.04 3.91 -19.52
C LYS A 15 8.09 4.00 -20.73
N PRO A 16 7.07 4.84 -20.70
CA PRO A 16 6.25 5.12 -21.88
C PRO A 16 7.08 5.76 -23.01
N ASP A 17 6.79 5.40 -24.27
CA ASP A 17 7.48 5.98 -25.44
C ASP A 17 7.21 7.48 -25.59
N SER A 18 6.09 7.96 -25.05
CA SER A 18 5.67 9.37 -25.09
C SER A 18 6.41 10.29 -24.13
N ILE A 19 7.26 9.76 -23.24
CA ILE A 19 7.99 10.55 -22.23
C ILE A 19 9.48 10.50 -22.54
N MET A 20 10.16 11.64 -22.47
CA MET A 20 11.62 11.68 -22.61
C MET A 20 12.31 10.96 -21.46
N HIS A 21 13.56 10.54 -21.68
CA HIS A 21 14.30 9.80 -20.66
C HIS A 21 14.53 10.63 -19.40
N ASP A 22 14.99 11.87 -19.56
CA ASP A 22 15.29 12.79 -18.46
C ASP A 22 14.02 13.14 -17.68
N ASP A 23 12.92 13.48 -18.38
CA ASP A 23 11.61 13.73 -17.76
C ASP A 23 11.08 12.51 -16.99
N TRP A 24 11.42 11.30 -17.45
CA TRP A 24 11.03 10.07 -16.79
C TRP A 24 11.84 9.82 -15.52
N GLU A 25 13.14 10.09 -15.55
CA GLU A 25 14.02 9.98 -14.38
C GLU A 25 13.62 10.98 -13.29
N GLU A 26 13.38 12.25 -13.65
CA GLU A 26 12.92 13.26 -12.69
C GLU A 26 11.57 12.85 -12.07
N LEU A 27 10.68 12.29 -12.88
CA LEU A 27 9.38 11.82 -12.38
C LEU A 27 9.52 10.61 -11.45
N GLN A 28 10.44 9.69 -11.73
CA GLN A 28 10.74 8.55 -10.87
C GLN A 28 11.32 9.00 -9.52
N GLU A 29 12.28 9.92 -9.53
CA GLU A 29 12.88 10.48 -8.31
C GLU A 29 11.82 11.20 -7.47
N LYS A 30 10.98 12.01 -8.11
CA LYS A 30 9.89 12.74 -7.44
C LYS A 30 8.86 11.78 -6.85
N ALA A 31 8.50 10.72 -7.58
CA ALA A 31 7.59 9.70 -7.10
C ALA A 31 8.19 8.92 -5.93
N GLY A 32 9.46 8.51 -6.01
CA GLY A 32 10.18 7.82 -4.94
C GLY A 32 10.25 8.68 -3.68
N SER A 33 10.66 9.93 -3.80
CA SER A 33 10.71 10.90 -2.70
C SER A 33 9.32 11.09 -2.06
N THR A 34 8.28 11.26 -2.88
CA THR A 34 6.90 11.38 -2.40
C THR A 34 6.47 10.13 -1.63
N ILE A 35 6.81 8.92 -2.11
CA ILE A 35 6.52 7.68 -1.39
C ILE A 35 7.24 7.68 -0.05
N CYS A 36 8.55 7.95 -0.01
CA CYS A 36 9.35 7.95 1.21
C CYS A 36 8.86 8.96 2.26
N THR A 37 8.45 10.18 1.85
CA THR A 37 7.88 11.19 2.78
C THR A 37 6.60 10.71 3.47
N CYS A 38 5.92 9.71 2.91
CA CYS A 38 4.70 9.15 3.47
C CYS A 38 4.92 7.94 4.39
N LEU A 39 6.16 7.48 4.52
CA LEU A 39 6.53 6.32 5.32
C LEU A 39 7.06 6.77 6.70
N GLY A 40 6.93 5.90 7.70
CA GLY A 40 7.63 6.09 8.98
C GLY A 40 9.12 5.79 8.85
N ASP A 41 9.94 6.40 9.71
CA ASP A 41 11.41 6.36 9.65
C ASP A 41 11.97 4.92 9.56
N GLU A 42 11.38 3.97 10.31
CA GLU A 42 11.85 2.58 10.29
C GLU A 42 11.64 1.89 8.94
N VAL A 43 10.65 2.34 8.17
CA VAL A 43 10.31 1.81 6.84
C VAL A 43 11.13 2.51 5.77
N VAL A 44 11.37 3.83 5.91
CA VAL A 44 12.24 4.61 5.01
C VAL A 44 13.63 3.99 4.95
N HIS A 45 14.21 3.61 6.09
CA HIS A 45 15.53 2.98 6.13
C HIS A 45 15.61 1.68 5.34
N GLN A 46 14.47 1.01 5.10
CA GLN A 46 14.45 -0.22 4.30
C GLN A 46 14.34 0.06 2.79
N VAL A 47 13.97 1.26 2.37
CA VAL A 47 13.75 1.60 0.96
C VAL A 47 14.64 2.74 0.44
N ILE A 48 15.40 3.40 1.32
CA ILE A 48 16.19 4.59 1.00
C ILE A 48 17.29 4.35 -0.04
N ASP A 49 17.81 3.13 -0.14
CA ASP A 49 18.81 2.74 -1.14
C ASP A 49 18.21 2.45 -2.53
N LEU A 50 16.88 2.49 -2.65
CA LEU A 50 16.19 2.23 -3.91
C LEU A 50 15.96 3.54 -4.67
N VAL A 51 16.41 3.58 -5.92
CA VAL A 51 16.36 4.79 -6.76
C VAL A 51 15.04 4.85 -7.55
N ASN A 52 14.45 3.70 -7.85
CA ASN A 52 13.26 3.61 -8.69
C ASN A 52 11.98 3.52 -7.85
N SER A 53 10.99 4.36 -8.15
CA SER A 53 9.71 4.36 -7.42
C SER A 53 8.95 3.03 -7.53
N LYS A 54 9.15 2.30 -8.63
CA LYS A 54 8.62 0.94 -8.81
C LYS A 54 9.29 -0.07 -7.88
N GLU A 55 10.61 -0.02 -7.73
CA GLU A 55 11.33 -0.91 -6.81
C GLU A 55 10.95 -0.65 -5.35
N ILE A 56 10.80 0.62 -4.98
CA ILE A 56 10.28 1.01 -3.66
C ILE A 56 8.89 0.40 -3.45
N TRP A 57 7.99 0.57 -4.44
CA TRP A 57 6.63 0.05 -4.36
C TRP A 57 6.59 -1.48 -4.26
N ASP A 58 7.38 -2.19 -5.06
CA ASP A 58 7.41 -3.65 -5.06
C ASP A 58 8.02 -4.22 -3.76
N LYS A 59 9.01 -3.53 -3.18
CA LYS A 59 9.56 -3.90 -1.86
C LYS A 59 8.52 -3.71 -0.76
N LEU A 60 7.79 -2.59 -0.77
CA LEU A 60 6.69 -2.35 0.16
C LEU A 60 5.58 -3.40 -0.02
N GLU A 61 5.21 -3.73 -1.26
CA GLU A 61 4.24 -4.77 -1.56
C GLU A 61 4.71 -6.12 -1.00
N LYS A 62 5.98 -6.49 -1.21
CA LYS A 62 6.54 -7.73 -0.65
C LYS A 62 6.57 -7.72 0.87
N MET A 63 6.89 -6.60 1.51
CA MET A 63 6.96 -6.52 2.97
C MET A 63 5.58 -6.57 3.63
N TYR A 64 4.62 -5.85 3.06
CA TYR A 64 3.33 -5.59 3.70
C TYR A 64 2.15 -6.32 3.07
N MET A 65 2.23 -6.73 1.80
CA MET A 65 1.21 -7.53 1.13
C MET A 65 1.55 -9.03 1.07
N SER A 66 2.74 -9.45 1.51
CA SER A 66 3.04 -10.86 1.77
C SER A 66 2.38 -11.36 3.05
N LYS A 67 2.36 -12.69 3.25
CA LYS A 67 1.86 -13.37 4.48
C LYS A 67 2.78 -13.16 5.70
N SER A 68 3.36 -11.98 5.85
CA SER A 68 4.23 -11.62 6.96
C SER A 68 3.44 -11.53 8.28
N PRO A 69 4.05 -11.89 9.44
CA PRO A 69 3.43 -11.72 10.75
C PRO A 69 2.96 -10.28 11.02
N PHE A 70 3.69 -9.28 10.52
CA PHE A 70 3.31 -7.86 10.66
C PHE A 70 2.07 -7.52 9.83
N SER A 71 1.99 -7.97 8.58
CA SER A 71 0.79 -7.81 7.74
C SER A 71 -0.43 -8.47 8.36
N LYS A 72 -0.24 -9.68 8.91
CA LYS A 72 -1.27 -10.40 9.65
C LYS A 72 -1.72 -9.65 10.91
N LEU A 73 -0.79 -9.10 11.68
CA LEU A 73 -1.09 -8.30 12.87
C LEU A 73 -1.83 -7.01 12.52
N TYR A 74 -1.38 -6.30 11.48
CA TYR A 74 -1.98 -5.05 11.03
C TYR A 74 -3.43 -5.22 10.60
N VAL A 75 -3.74 -6.23 9.78
CA VAL A 75 -5.12 -6.48 9.34
C VAL A 75 -6.00 -6.95 10.51
N LYS A 76 -5.47 -7.77 11.44
CA LYS A 76 -6.18 -8.12 12.68
C LYS A 76 -6.50 -6.89 13.52
N GLN A 77 -5.53 -5.99 13.71
CA GLN A 77 -5.73 -4.76 14.46
C GLN A 77 -6.78 -3.86 13.81
N ARG A 78 -6.75 -3.72 12.48
CA ARG A 78 -7.80 -3.02 11.71
C ARG A 78 -9.18 -3.61 11.99
N LEU A 79 -9.34 -4.93 12.00
CA LEU A 79 -10.60 -5.59 12.33
C LEU A 79 -11.03 -5.32 13.78
N TYR A 80 -10.13 -5.47 14.75
CA TYR A 80 -10.44 -5.25 16.17
C TYR A 80 -10.87 -3.81 16.48
N LEU A 81 -10.28 -2.84 15.79
CA LEU A 81 -10.61 -1.42 15.95
C LEU A 81 -11.74 -0.97 15.02
N PHE A 82 -12.22 -1.85 14.13
CA PHE A 82 -13.27 -1.52 13.17
C PHE A 82 -14.60 -1.38 13.90
N LYS A 83 -15.10 -0.15 13.95
CA LYS A 83 -16.38 0.20 14.55
C LYS A 83 -17.16 1.10 13.61
N MET A 84 -18.48 0.97 13.63
CA MET A 84 -19.36 1.87 12.92
C MET A 84 -19.48 3.18 13.71
N SER A 85 -19.31 4.31 13.04
CA SER A 85 -19.58 5.63 13.62
C SER A 85 -21.06 5.98 13.47
N GLU A 86 -21.60 6.70 14.45
CA GLU A 86 -22.97 7.21 14.39
C GLU A 86 -23.15 8.12 13.16
N GLY A 87 -24.24 7.91 12.40
CA GLY A 87 -24.50 8.63 11.15
C GLY A 87 -23.75 8.12 9.91
N SER A 88 -22.93 7.06 10.02
CA SER A 88 -22.26 6.46 8.86
C SER A 88 -23.19 5.60 8.00
N ASN A 89 -22.92 5.53 6.69
CA ASN A 89 -23.71 4.73 5.75
C ASN A 89 -23.44 3.23 5.96
N LEU A 90 -24.51 2.47 6.26
CA LEU A 90 -24.43 1.04 6.54
C LEU A 90 -23.82 0.22 5.38
N ILE A 91 -24.18 0.53 4.14
CA ILE A 91 -23.67 -0.19 2.96
C ILE A 91 -22.17 0.02 2.81
N GLN A 92 -21.70 1.27 2.99
CA GLN A 92 -20.27 1.57 2.97
C GLN A 92 -19.53 0.87 4.11
N HIS A 93 -20.12 0.81 5.30
CA HIS A 93 -19.56 0.11 6.44
C HIS A 93 -19.41 -1.40 6.18
N VAL A 94 -20.44 -2.04 5.64
CA VAL A 94 -20.41 -3.47 5.26
C VAL A 94 -19.37 -3.72 4.16
N ASN A 95 -19.25 -2.82 3.18
CA ASN A 95 -18.22 -2.95 2.13
C ASN A 95 -16.81 -2.86 2.70
N GLN A 96 -16.56 -1.95 3.64
CA GLN A 96 -15.27 -1.84 4.33
C GLN A 96 -14.96 -3.07 5.19
N PHE A 97 -15.97 -3.63 5.88
CA PHE A 97 -15.84 -4.88 6.60
C PHE A 97 -15.43 -6.04 5.67
N ASN A 98 -16.12 -6.18 4.55
CA ASN A 98 -15.84 -7.23 3.56
C ASN A 98 -14.42 -7.11 2.98
N GLN A 99 -13.91 -5.88 2.79
CA GLN A 99 -12.53 -5.65 2.37
C GLN A 99 -11.53 -6.13 3.44
N ILE A 100 -11.78 -5.83 4.73
CA ILE A 100 -10.91 -6.30 5.82
C ILE A 100 -10.92 -7.85 5.90
N THR A 101 -12.07 -8.48 5.73
CA THR A 101 -12.18 -9.96 5.70
C THR A 101 -11.44 -10.57 4.51
N ALA A 102 -11.53 -9.96 3.33
CA ALA A 102 -10.77 -10.41 2.15
C ALA A 102 -9.25 -10.26 2.37
N ASP A 103 -8.82 -9.14 2.97
CA ASP A 103 -7.41 -8.90 3.34
C ASP A 103 -6.90 -9.96 4.33
N LEU A 104 -7.72 -10.37 5.32
CA LEU A 104 -7.38 -11.44 6.27
C LEU A 104 -7.17 -12.78 5.58
N GLY A 105 -8.04 -13.13 4.62
CA GLY A 105 -7.87 -14.33 3.79
C GLY A 105 -6.57 -14.29 2.99
N ARG A 106 -6.24 -13.13 2.39
CA ARG A 106 -5.02 -12.94 1.59
C ARG A 106 -3.74 -13.12 2.41
N VAL A 107 -3.69 -12.60 3.64
CA VAL A 107 -2.51 -12.71 4.52
C VAL A 107 -2.46 -14.06 5.27
N GLY A 108 -3.33 -15.02 4.96
CA GLY A 108 -3.31 -16.36 5.54
C GLY A 108 -3.80 -16.41 7.00
N VAL A 109 -4.79 -15.60 7.34
CA VAL A 109 -5.56 -15.77 8.58
C VAL A 109 -6.81 -16.58 8.25
N THR A 110 -6.81 -17.86 8.61
CA THR A 110 -8.06 -18.57 8.84
C THR A 110 -8.70 -17.98 10.09
N VAL A 111 -9.88 -17.38 9.94
CA VAL A 111 -10.74 -17.07 11.09
C VAL A 111 -11.30 -18.42 11.55
N GLU A 112 -10.68 -19.02 12.56
CA GLU A 112 -11.25 -20.20 13.20
C GLU A 112 -12.45 -19.75 14.02
N ASP A 113 -13.62 -20.24 13.62
CA ASP A 113 -14.85 -20.03 14.37
C ASP A 113 -14.72 -20.78 15.69
N LYS A 114 -14.74 -20.05 16.82
CA LYS A 114 -14.69 -20.68 18.13
C LYS A 114 -16.06 -21.34 18.36
N LYS A 115 -16.09 -22.67 18.26
CA LYS A 115 -17.16 -23.52 18.79
C LYS A 115 -17.30 -23.38 20.30
#